data_AF-A0A1V1NS44-F1
#
_entry.id   AF-A0A1V1NS44-F1
#
_cell.length_a   1.000
_cell.length_b   1.000
_cell.length_c   1.000
_cell.angle_alpha   90.00
_cell.angle_beta   90.00
_cell.angle_gamma   90.00
#
_symmetry.space_group_name_H-M   'P 1'
#
loop_
_entity.id
_entity.type
_entity.pdbx_description
1 polymer ?
#
loop_
_entity_poly.entity_id
_entity_poly.type
_entity_poly.pdbx_seq_one_letter_code
_entity_poly.pdbx_strand_id
1 'polypeptide(L)'
;MLTNTKIEDLIKCPKYIFEANPKQGMSSDSKSTLIKRKNLKLKSEDETCQFTVFMRQNTMLIEQFSIGLLYKLESINFRKVTLIRFNGEHGQTDWSKDNHYNSFHIHYLNEALLKQRIFEPKLIEITNKFNTFHSALFEFFNHVNIVNFIDFFQISKSNNVNQGDQDERSDIKHSTRKFSSQN
;
A
#
# COMPACT_ATOMS: atom_id res chain seq x y z
N MET A 1 -18.24 17.46 -14.84
CA MET A 1 -18.37 16.74 -13.55
C MET A 1 -18.16 15.25 -13.82
N LEU A 2 -17.51 14.48 -12.93
CA LEU A 2 -17.24 13.06 -13.20
C LEU A 2 -18.49 12.21 -12.94
N THR A 3 -18.84 11.34 -13.91
CA THR A 3 -19.88 10.32 -13.77
C THR A 3 -19.32 9.05 -13.12
N ASN A 4 -20.17 8.14 -12.64
CA ASN A 4 -19.71 6.85 -12.12
C ASN A 4 -18.86 6.08 -13.13
N THR A 5 -19.32 5.97 -14.38
CA THR A 5 -18.56 5.34 -15.47
C THR A 5 -17.19 5.97 -15.64
N LYS A 6 -17.12 7.32 -15.66
CA LYS A 6 -15.82 7.99 -15.80
C LYS A 6 -14.91 7.79 -14.59
N ILE A 7 -15.46 7.70 -13.38
CA ILE A 7 -14.69 7.39 -12.17
C ILE A 7 -14.10 5.98 -12.28
N GLU A 8 -14.89 4.99 -12.69
CA GLU A 8 -14.42 3.62 -12.91
C GLU A 8 -13.35 3.55 -14.01
N ASP A 9 -13.55 4.23 -15.14
CA ASP A 9 -12.57 4.34 -16.21
C ASP A 9 -11.24 4.91 -15.70
N LEU A 10 -11.29 6.00 -14.91
CA LEU A 10 -10.11 6.61 -14.31
C LEU A 10 -9.42 5.69 -13.30
N ILE A 11 -10.18 4.89 -12.55
CA ILE A 11 -9.63 3.89 -11.63
C ILE A 11 -8.94 2.78 -12.43
N LYS A 12 -9.54 2.28 -13.51
CA LYS A 12 -9.10 1.08 -14.24
C LYS A 12 -8.16 1.33 -15.42
N CYS A 13 -8.04 2.56 -15.92
CA CYS A 13 -7.15 2.85 -17.04
C CYS A 13 -5.69 2.50 -16.71
N PRO A 14 -4.87 2.03 -17.67
CA PRO A 14 -3.45 1.80 -17.45
C PRO A 14 -2.73 3.10 -17.06
N LYS A 15 -1.86 3.02 -16.04
CA LYS A 15 -1.09 4.16 -15.53
C LYS A 15 0.37 3.78 -15.29
N TYR A 16 1.26 4.74 -15.49
CA TYR A 16 2.69 4.58 -15.28
C TYR A 16 3.20 5.59 -14.26
N ILE A 17 3.98 5.09 -13.29
CA ILE A 17 4.72 5.91 -12.34
C ILE A 17 5.88 6.57 -13.10
N PHE A 18 5.98 7.90 -13.02
CA PHE A 18 7.11 8.65 -13.58
C PHE A 18 7.92 9.40 -12.51
N GLU A 19 7.38 9.55 -11.29
CA GLU A 19 8.08 10.19 -10.18
C GLU A 19 7.68 9.54 -8.85
N ALA A 20 8.65 9.28 -7.99
CA ALA A 20 8.44 8.75 -6.64
C ALA A 20 9.15 9.63 -5.60
N ASN A 21 8.46 9.89 -4.49
CA ASN A 21 9.01 10.63 -3.36
C ASN A 21 8.61 9.98 -2.02
N PRO A 22 9.58 9.41 -1.26
CA PRO A 22 11.00 9.28 -1.63
C PRO A 22 11.20 8.31 -2.80
N LYS A 23 12.38 8.36 -3.43
CA LYS A 23 12.74 7.46 -4.54
C LYS A 23 12.75 5.99 -4.10
N GLN A 24 13.31 5.71 -2.93
CA GLN A 24 13.40 4.37 -2.35
C GLN A 24 12.67 4.29 -1.00
N GLY A 25 12.06 3.14 -0.72
CA GLY A 25 11.35 2.90 0.54
C GLY A 25 10.26 3.92 0.86
N MET A 26 10.01 4.16 2.15
CA MET A 26 9.15 5.21 2.68
C MET A 26 9.98 6.07 3.65
N SER A 27 9.68 7.36 3.74
CA SER A 27 10.34 8.30 4.67
C SER A 27 9.40 8.69 5.79
N SER A 28 9.90 9.21 6.91
CA SER A 28 9.03 9.78 7.95
C SER A 28 8.22 10.97 7.40
N ASP A 29 7.00 11.15 7.90
CA ASP A 29 6.19 12.32 7.61
C ASP A 29 6.70 13.52 8.42
N SER A 30 6.76 14.69 7.78
CA SER A 30 7.27 15.91 8.41
C SER A 30 6.42 16.38 9.58
N LYS A 31 5.14 15.98 9.65
CA LYS A 31 4.21 16.38 10.71
C LYS A 31 4.09 15.33 11.82
N SER A 32 4.55 14.11 11.58
CA SER A 32 4.49 13.03 12.58
C SER A 32 5.57 12.00 12.30
N THR A 33 6.49 11.85 13.25
CA THR A 33 7.56 10.83 13.21
C THR A 33 7.01 9.41 13.28
N LEU A 34 5.77 9.24 13.77
CA LEU A 34 5.09 7.96 13.86
C LEU A 34 4.50 7.50 12.53
N ILE A 35 4.49 8.35 11.49
CA ILE A 35 3.97 8.01 10.17
C ILE A 35 5.11 7.92 9.16
N LYS A 36 5.19 6.81 8.44
CA LYS A 36 5.98 6.69 7.21
C LYS A 36 5.10 7.05 6.01
N ARG A 37 5.72 7.64 4.97
CA ARG A 37 5.06 8.08 3.75
C ARG A 37 5.83 7.77 2.48
N LYS A 38 5.07 7.56 1.40
CA LYS A 38 5.54 7.63 0.01
C LYS A 38 4.44 8.24 -0.85
N ASN A 39 4.83 9.03 -1.85
CA ASN A 39 3.92 9.51 -2.87
C ASN A 39 4.50 9.14 -4.24
N LEU A 40 3.61 8.83 -5.18
CA LEU A 40 3.92 8.57 -6.57
C LEU A 40 3.16 9.56 -7.44
N LYS A 41 3.78 10.08 -8.49
CA LYS A 41 3.07 10.74 -9.59
C LYS A 41 2.97 9.79 -10.75
N LEU A 42 1.79 9.76 -11.35
CA LEU A 42 1.47 8.85 -12.43
C LEU A 42 0.80 9.61 -13.57
N LYS A 43 0.94 9.05 -14.77
CA LYS A 43 0.21 9.47 -15.96
C LYS A 43 -0.51 8.26 -16.56
N SER A 44 -1.66 8.48 -17.21
CA SER A 44 -2.27 7.45 -18.05
C SER A 44 -1.35 7.12 -19.23
N GLU A 45 -1.58 5.97 -19.86
CA GLU A 45 -0.82 5.52 -21.03
C GLU A 45 -0.85 6.51 -22.21
N ASP A 46 -2.00 7.14 -22.44
CA ASP A 46 -2.20 8.20 -23.44
C ASP A 46 -1.72 9.59 -22.97
N GLU A 47 -1.17 9.68 -21.76
CA GLU A 47 -0.70 10.89 -21.08
C GLU A 47 -1.75 11.99 -20.86
N THR A 48 -3.03 11.72 -21.12
CA THR A 48 -4.11 12.71 -21.00
C THR A 48 -4.52 12.97 -19.55
N CYS A 49 -4.28 12.01 -18.65
CA CYS A 49 -4.68 12.06 -17.26
C CYS A 49 -3.47 12.02 -16.33
N GLN A 50 -3.48 12.86 -15.29
CA GLN A 50 -2.47 12.84 -14.23
C GLN A 50 -3.05 12.43 -12.88
N PHE A 51 -2.29 11.60 -12.18
CA PHE A 51 -2.67 11.03 -10.90
C PHE A 51 -1.59 11.22 -9.85
N THR A 52 -1.99 11.11 -8.59
CA THR A 52 -1.08 10.99 -7.46
C THR A 52 -1.51 9.80 -6.63
N VAL A 53 -0.58 8.89 -6.31
CA VAL A 53 -0.80 7.92 -5.23
C VAL A 53 -0.14 8.44 -3.97
N PHE A 54 -0.84 8.36 -2.84
CA PHE A 54 -0.23 8.54 -1.52
C PHE A 54 -0.28 7.22 -0.75
N MET A 55 0.74 6.99 0.08
CA MET A 55 0.85 5.88 1.01
C MET A 55 1.24 6.44 2.37
N ARG A 56 0.53 6.05 3.42
CA ARG A 56 0.83 6.39 4.80
C ARG A 56 0.73 5.12 5.64
N GLN A 57 1.68 4.90 6.54
CA GLN A 57 1.65 3.77 7.46
C GLN A 57 2.15 4.22 8.84
N ASN A 58 1.42 3.90 9.89
CA ASN A 58 1.88 4.09 11.26
C ASN A 58 3.01 3.10 11.58
N THR A 59 4.06 3.58 12.23
CA THR A 59 5.26 2.81 12.56
C THR A 59 5.11 1.93 13.80
N MET A 60 4.17 2.26 14.68
CA MET A 60 3.88 1.49 15.90
C MET A 60 2.65 0.58 15.73
N LEU A 61 1.64 1.06 15.01
CA LEU A 61 0.40 0.31 14.72
C LEU A 61 0.41 -0.04 13.24
N ILE A 62 1.10 -1.12 12.86
CA ILE A 62 1.43 -1.41 11.45
C ILE A 62 0.20 -1.70 10.58
N GLU A 63 -0.89 -2.13 11.20
CA GLU A 63 -2.21 -2.35 10.63
C GLU A 63 -2.85 -1.01 10.24
N GLN A 64 -2.44 0.10 10.85
CA GLN A 64 -2.91 1.43 10.51
C GLN A 64 -2.17 1.98 9.29
N PHE A 65 -2.79 1.83 8.13
CA PHE A 65 -2.28 2.41 6.89
C PHE A 65 -3.38 2.97 5.99
N SER A 66 -2.95 3.79 5.03
CA SER A 66 -3.81 4.32 3.97
C SER A 66 -3.06 4.43 2.66
N ILE A 67 -3.66 3.92 1.59
CA ILE A 67 -3.15 3.97 0.21
C ILE A 67 -4.27 4.52 -0.67
N GLY A 68 -4.06 5.64 -1.36
CA GLY A 68 -5.13 6.26 -2.15
C GLY A 68 -4.68 6.81 -3.49
N LEU A 69 -5.57 6.70 -4.48
CA LEU A 69 -5.42 7.24 -5.84
C LEU A 69 -6.16 8.57 -5.94
N LEU A 70 -5.42 9.63 -6.28
CA LEU A 70 -5.98 10.94 -6.54
C LEU A 70 -5.93 11.24 -8.03
N TYR A 71 -6.99 11.87 -8.52
CA TYR A 71 -7.08 12.44 -9.85
C TYR A 71 -7.12 13.96 -9.77
N LYS A 72 -6.39 14.62 -10.68
CA LYS A 72 -6.41 16.08 -10.80
C LYS A 72 -7.59 16.49 -11.70
N LEU A 73 -8.54 17.25 -11.15
CA LEU A 73 -9.60 17.84 -11.97
C LEU A 73 -9.05 19.07 -12.69
N GLU A 74 -9.08 19.06 -14.03
CA GLU A 74 -8.68 20.22 -14.83
C GLU A 74 -9.67 21.37 -14.73
N SER A 75 -10.96 21.07 -14.57
CA SER A 75 -12.05 22.06 -14.63
C SER A 75 -12.28 22.86 -13.36
N ILE A 76 -11.61 22.55 -12.25
CA ILE A 76 -11.84 23.21 -10.95
C ILE A 76 -10.50 23.49 -10.28
N ASN A 77 -9.91 24.68 -10.53
CA ASN A 77 -8.79 25.30 -9.79
C ASN A 77 -7.91 24.31 -9.00
N PHE A 78 -7.26 23.37 -9.70
CA PHE A 78 -6.28 22.43 -9.15
C PHE A 78 -6.76 21.54 -7.99
N ARG A 79 -8.07 21.30 -7.85
CA ARG A 79 -8.55 20.35 -6.84
C ARG A 79 -8.20 18.93 -7.25
N LYS A 80 -7.53 18.22 -6.35
CA LYS A 80 -7.38 16.77 -6.43
C LYS A 80 -8.56 16.11 -5.74
N VAL A 81 -9.10 15.07 -6.34
CA VAL A 81 -10.15 14.23 -5.75
C VAL A 81 -9.56 12.85 -5.49
N THR A 82 -9.87 12.26 -4.34
CA THR A 82 -9.46 10.88 -4.07
C THR A 82 -10.53 9.96 -4.65
N LEU A 83 -10.17 9.16 -5.66
CA LEU A 83 -11.11 8.28 -6.35
C LEU A 83 -11.38 7.01 -5.54
N ILE A 84 -10.32 6.43 -4.99
CA ILE A 84 -10.35 5.18 -4.23
C ILE A 84 -9.25 5.20 -3.17
N ARG A 85 -9.53 4.61 -2.00
CA ARG A 85 -8.58 4.56 -0.88
C ARG A 85 -8.70 3.23 -0.14
N PHE A 86 -7.61 2.50 -0.07
CA PHE A 86 -7.47 1.28 0.70
C PHE A 86 -6.95 1.64 2.08
N ASN A 87 -7.61 1.16 3.12
CA ASN A 87 -7.26 1.43 4.50
C ASN A 87 -7.09 0.14 5.27
N GLY A 88 -6.14 0.18 6.19
CA GLY A 88 -6.00 -0.84 7.20
C GLY A 88 -6.99 -0.65 8.34
N GLU A 89 -6.87 -1.51 9.34
CA GLU A 89 -7.65 -1.40 10.56
C GLU A 89 -7.09 -0.27 11.44
N HIS A 90 -7.96 0.58 11.96
CA HIS A 90 -7.59 1.72 12.80
C HIS A 90 -8.15 1.65 14.23
N GLY A 91 -8.64 0.48 14.65
CA GLY A 91 -9.11 0.18 16.01
C GLY A 91 -10.48 0.78 16.35
N GLN A 92 -11.02 0.39 17.52
CA GLN A 92 -12.31 0.88 17.99
C GLN A 92 -12.23 2.37 18.32
N THR A 93 -12.73 3.19 17.41
CA THR A 93 -13.14 4.56 17.72
C THR A 93 -14.64 4.65 17.52
N ASP A 94 -15.37 4.96 18.58
CA ASP A 94 -16.83 5.14 18.67
C ASP A 94 -17.41 6.25 17.74
N TRP A 95 -16.60 6.78 16.82
CA TRP A 95 -16.93 7.94 16.00
C TRP A 95 -17.50 7.59 14.62
N SER A 96 -17.47 6.33 14.20
CA SER A 96 -18.19 5.90 13.00
C SER A 96 -19.48 5.17 13.35
N LYS A 97 -20.60 5.60 12.74
CA LYS A 97 -21.90 4.92 12.86
C LYS A 97 -21.87 3.48 12.33
N ASP A 98 -20.86 3.14 11.52
CA ASP A 98 -20.81 1.89 10.74
C ASP A 98 -19.67 0.94 11.16
N ASN A 99 -18.93 1.25 12.23
CA ASN A 99 -17.85 0.43 12.83
C ASN A 99 -16.73 -0.07 11.88
N HIS A 100 -16.62 0.50 10.68
CA HIS A 100 -15.71 0.04 9.62
C HIS A 100 -14.23 0.21 9.94
N TYR A 101 -13.89 1.03 10.94
CA TYR A 101 -12.50 1.22 11.39
C TYR A 101 -11.91 -0.03 12.07
N ASN A 102 -12.73 -1.02 12.43
CA ASN A 102 -12.29 -2.33 12.98
C ASN A 102 -12.00 -3.37 11.91
N SER A 103 -11.99 -2.99 10.64
CA SER A 103 -11.76 -3.91 9.53
C SER A 103 -10.94 -3.25 8.45
N PHE A 104 -10.23 -4.07 7.68
CA PHE A 104 -9.68 -3.65 6.39
C PHE A 104 -10.83 -3.26 5.46
N HIS A 105 -10.68 -2.12 4.78
CA HIS A 105 -11.77 -1.57 3.98
C HIS A 105 -11.28 -0.69 2.85
N ILE A 106 -12.16 -0.48 1.88
CA ILE A 106 -11.94 0.35 0.70
C ILE A 106 -12.98 1.47 0.71
N HIS A 107 -12.52 2.72 0.60
CA HIS A 107 -13.38 3.86 0.34
C HIS A 107 -13.44 4.13 -1.17
N TYR A 108 -14.64 4.34 -1.71
CA TYR A 108 -14.89 4.75 -3.08
C TYR A 108 -15.56 6.13 -3.15
N LEU A 109 -15.15 6.89 -4.15
CA LEU A 109 -15.86 8.06 -4.62
C LEU A 109 -16.95 7.61 -5.60
N ASN A 110 -18.08 8.31 -5.61
CA ASN A 110 -19.07 8.17 -6.66
C ASN A 110 -19.59 9.53 -7.11
N GLU A 111 -20.37 9.54 -8.17
CA GLU A 111 -21.00 10.72 -8.74
C GLU A 111 -21.93 11.42 -7.74
N ALA A 112 -22.66 10.67 -6.91
CA ALA A 112 -23.60 11.23 -5.93
C ALA A 112 -22.89 12.08 -4.87
N LEU A 113 -21.72 11.65 -4.38
CA LEU A 113 -20.88 12.43 -3.47
C LEU A 113 -20.41 13.73 -4.14
N LEU A 114 -19.95 13.65 -5.39
CA LEU A 114 -19.55 14.84 -6.14
C LEU A 114 -20.72 15.82 -6.36
N LYS A 115 -21.96 15.32 -6.56
CA LYS A 115 -23.19 16.16 -6.68
C LYS A 115 -23.43 16.96 -5.41
N GLN A 116 -23.05 16.40 -4.26
CA GLN A 116 -23.10 17.05 -2.96
C GLN A 116 -21.83 17.86 -2.63
N ARG A 117 -20.91 18.05 -3.59
CA ARG A 117 -19.60 18.71 -3.41
C ARG A 117 -18.71 18.02 -2.38
N ILE A 118 -18.88 16.72 -2.17
CA ILE A 118 -18.00 15.88 -1.36
C ILE A 118 -16.96 15.26 -2.29
N PHE A 119 -15.69 15.61 -2.06
CA PHE A 119 -14.55 15.20 -2.91
C PHE A 119 -13.69 14.09 -2.29
N GLU A 120 -14.10 13.62 -1.11
CA GLU A 120 -13.51 12.50 -0.41
C GLU A 120 -14.35 11.25 -0.63
N PRO A 121 -13.72 10.07 -0.80
CA PRO A 121 -14.44 8.82 -0.95
C PRO A 121 -15.06 8.47 0.40
N LYS A 122 -16.38 8.25 0.41
CA LYS A 122 -17.17 7.94 1.62
C LYS A 122 -17.98 6.66 1.51
N LEU A 123 -18.07 6.05 0.33
CA LEU A 123 -18.68 4.72 0.19
C LEU A 123 -17.68 3.69 0.67
N ILE A 124 -18.09 2.81 1.59
CA ILE A 124 -17.18 1.88 2.25
C ILE A 124 -17.52 0.44 1.85
N GLU A 125 -16.51 -0.32 1.46
CA GLU A 125 -16.54 -1.78 1.29
C GLU A 125 -15.61 -2.41 2.32
N ILE A 126 -16.15 -3.21 3.24
CA ILE A 126 -15.32 -4.07 4.10
C ILE A 126 -14.73 -5.18 3.23
N THR A 127 -13.45 -5.50 3.41
CA THR A 127 -12.76 -6.44 2.54
C THR A 127 -11.84 -7.39 3.29
N ASN A 128 -11.66 -8.58 2.72
CA ASN A 128 -10.68 -9.59 3.12
C ASN A 128 -9.59 -9.79 2.04
N LYS A 129 -9.57 -8.95 0.99
CA LYS A 129 -8.60 -9.03 -0.12
C LYS A 129 -7.17 -8.71 0.32
N PHE A 130 -7.03 -8.03 1.45
CA PHE A 130 -5.74 -7.71 2.07
C PHE A 130 -5.90 -7.60 3.58
N ASN A 131 -4.83 -7.89 4.31
CA ASN A 131 -4.76 -7.78 5.77
C ASN A 131 -3.40 -7.22 6.26
N THR A 132 -2.51 -6.84 5.35
CA THR A 132 -1.26 -6.15 5.64
C THR A 132 -1.09 -4.98 4.68
N PHE A 133 -0.24 -4.02 5.04
CA PHE A 133 0.13 -2.93 4.14
C PHE A 133 0.72 -3.46 2.82
N HIS A 134 1.53 -4.52 2.88
CA HIS A 134 2.17 -5.10 1.70
C HIS A 134 1.15 -5.76 0.77
N SER A 135 0.26 -6.61 1.29
CA SER A 135 -0.82 -7.21 0.48
C SER A 135 -1.76 -6.14 -0.08
N ALA A 136 -2.06 -5.10 0.69
CA ALA A 136 -2.89 -3.98 0.25
C ALA A 136 -2.24 -3.20 -0.88
N LEU A 137 -0.90 -3.03 -0.85
CA LEU A 137 -0.15 -2.34 -1.89
C LEU A 137 -0.26 -3.08 -3.24
N PHE A 138 -0.08 -4.40 -3.24
CA PHE A 138 -0.27 -5.21 -4.44
C PHE A 138 -1.69 -5.18 -4.98
N GLU A 139 -2.66 -5.44 -4.10
CA GLU A 139 -4.06 -5.41 -4.49
C GLU A 139 -4.42 -4.03 -5.05
N PHE A 140 -3.97 -2.95 -4.41
CA PHE A 140 -4.20 -1.59 -4.88
C PHE A 140 -3.58 -1.33 -6.26
N PHE A 141 -2.32 -1.70 -6.49
CA PHE A 141 -1.65 -1.48 -7.78
C PHE A 141 -2.30 -2.25 -8.92
N ASN A 142 -2.69 -3.51 -8.68
CA ASN A 142 -3.43 -4.31 -9.64
C ASN A 142 -4.82 -3.70 -9.87
N HIS A 143 -5.53 -3.34 -8.79
CA HIS A 143 -6.88 -2.81 -8.86
C HIS A 143 -6.95 -1.49 -9.63
N VAL A 144 -5.97 -0.61 -9.46
CA VAL A 144 -5.90 0.69 -10.13
C VAL A 144 -5.04 0.69 -11.40
N ASN A 145 -4.63 -0.49 -11.86
CA ASN A 145 -3.90 -0.75 -13.09
C ASN A 145 -2.63 0.11 -13.26
N ILE A 146 -1.76 0.07 -12.24
CA ILE A 146 -0.42 0.65 -12.33
C ILE A 146 0.49 -0.40 -12.96
N VAL A 147 1.11 -0.09 -14.08
CA VAL A 147 1.77 -1.12 -14.92
C VAL A 147 3.21 -1.38 -14.50
N ASN A 148 3.95 -0.33 -14.10
CA ASN A 148 5.38 -0.40 -13.84
C ASN A 148 5.75 -0.36 -12.35
N PHE A 149 4.86 -0.75 -11.43
CA PHE A 149 5.15 -0.65 -10.00
C PHE A 149 6.31 -1.54 -9.54
N ILE A 150 6.58 -2.64 -10.23
CA ILE A 150 7.68 -3.57 -9.93
C ILE A 150 9.04 -2.85 -10.00
N ASP A 151 9.18 -1.84 -10.86
CA ASP A 151 10.43 -1.09 -10.98
C ASP A 151 10.69 -0.17 -9.76
N PHE A 152 9.62 0.18 -9.03
CA PHE A 152 9.66 1.14 -7.91
C PHE A 152 9.64 0.49 -6.53
N PHE A 153 9.25 -0.78 -6.48
CA PHE A 153 9.19 -1.58 -5.28
C PHE A 153 9.92 -2.86 -5.64
N GLN A 154 11.10 -3.07 -5.05
CA GLN A 154 11.93 -4.27 -5.19
C GLN A 154 11.21 -5.50 -4.63
N ILE A 155 10.06 -5.80 -5.21
CA ILE A 155 9.28 -6.98 -4.97
C ILE A 155 10.11 -8.07 -5.62
N SER A 156 10.90 -8.78 -4.81
CA SER A 156 11.40 -10.07 -5.21
C SER A 156 10.18 -10.88 -5.62
N LYS A 157 10.16 -11.38 -6.87
CA LYS A 157 9.31 -12.50 -7.22
C LYS A 157 9.66 -13.58 -6.20
N SER A 158 8.80 -13.81 -5.22
CA SER A 158 8.97 -14.92 -4.28
C SER A 158 8.92 -16.18 -5.13
N ASN A 159 10.09 -16.72 -5.44
CA ASN A 159 10.21 -18.07 -5.92
C ASN A 159 9.68 -18.96 -4.81
N ASN A 160 8.52 -19.57 -5.04
CA ASN A 160 8.13 -20.78 -4.34
C ASN A 160 9.24 -21.82 -4.56
N VAL A 161 10.12 -22.00 -3.57
CA VAL A 161 10.88 -23.22 -3.40
C VAL A 161 10.83 -23.58 -1.92
N ASN A 162 10.05 -24.63 -1.65
CA ASN A 162 10.18 -25.43 -0.44
C ASN A 162 11.61 -25.99 -0.36
N GLN A 163 12.36 -25.58 0.65
CA GLN A 163 13.51 -26.28 1.22
C GLN A 163 13.59 -25.70 2.65
N GLY A 164 13.19 -26.41 3.70
CA GLY A 164 13.68 -27.74 4.03
C GLY A 164 14.92 -27.59 4.90
N ASP A 165 14.83 -26.86 6.01
CA ASP A 165 15.90 -26.73 7.00
C ASP A 165 16.01 -28.07 7.77
N GLN A 166 16.77 -28.99 7.20
CA GLN A 166 17.63 -29.88 7.96
C GLN A 166 19.08 -29.53 7.65
N ASP A 167 19.94 -29.84 8.61
CA ASP A 167 21.39 -29.68 8.65
C ASP A 167 21.81 -28.45 9.50
N GLU A 168 22.68 -28.57 10.51
CA GLU A 168 23.66 -29.61 10.75
C GLU A 168 24.17 -29.56 12.20
N ARG A 169 24.58 -30.73 12.68
CA ARG A 169 25.15 -30.98 13.99
C ARG A 169 26.51 -30.28 14.10
N SER A 170 26.78 -29.70 15.27
CA SER A 170 28.07 -29.14 15.63
C SER A 170 29.10 -30.25 15.89
N ASP A 171 30.16 -30.24 15.11
CA ASP A 171 31.33 -31.11 15.27
C ASP A 171 32.15 -30.78 16.54
N ILE A 172 32.28 -31.81 17.38
CA ILE A 172 33.53 -32.39 17.89
C ILE A 172 34.65 -31.40 18.24
N LYS A 173 34.84 -31.17 19.55
CA LYS A 173 36.16 -31.04 20.16
C LYS A 173 36.15 -31.74 21.52
N HIS A 174 36.91 -32.83 21.68
CA HIS A 174 37.74 -33.06 22.87
C HIS A 174 38.78 -34.15 22.58
N SER A 175 40.04 -33.70 22.59
CA SER A 175 41.26 -34.48 22.41
C SER A 175 41.54 -35.31 23.68
N THR A 176 41.67 -36.62 23.52
CA THR A 176 42.09 -37.57 24.55
C THR A 176 43.62 -37.62 24.61
N ARG A 177 44.22 -37.12 25.70
CA ARG A 177 45.62 -37.40 26.05
C ARG A 177 45.72 -38.79 26.67
N LYS A 178 46.51 -39.66 26.04
CA LYS A 178 46.92 -40.97 26.55
C LYS A 178 47.88 -40.83 27.72
N PHE A 179 47.64 -41.66 28.74
CA PHE A 179 48.58 -42.03 29.79
C PHE A 179 49.71 -42.89 29.21
N SER A 180 50.94 -42.66 29.67
CA SER A 180 52.00 -43.67 29.71
C SER A 180 52.80 -43.51 31.00
N SER A 181 52.81 -44.58 31.79
CA SER A 181 53.56 -44.77 33.04
C SER A 181 54.92 -45.43 32.79
N GLN A 182 55.73 -45.52 33.86
CA GLN A 182 57.01 -46.24 34.06
C GLN A 182 58.27 -45.45 33.66
N ASN A 183 59.35 -45.38 34.45
CA ASN A 183 59.75 -45.95 35.74
C ASN A 183 60.77 -45.00 36.39
#